data_AF-A0A482WS73-F1
#
_entry.id   AF-A0A482WS73-F1
#
_cell.length_a   1.000
_cell.length_b   1.000
_cell.length_c   1.000
_cell.angle_alpha   90.00
_cell.angle_beta   90.00
_cell.angle_gamma   90.00
#
_symmetry.space_group_name_H-M   'P 1'
#
loop_
_entity.id
_entity.type
_entity.pdbx_description
1 polymer ?
#
loop_
_entity_poly.entity_id
_entity_poly.type
_entity_poly.pdbx_seq_one_letter_code
_entity_poly.pdbx_strand_id
1 'polypeptide(L)'
;MHYSLEETQWSEDWATLVSLATRPGSSLEQLHVFALAHVLRRPILVYGVKYVKSFRGEDIGYARFQGVYLPLLWDNSFCIRSPVALGYTRGHFSALVAIEPEPPHPQPPSASTTPHSHSLHVNFLPLVDHDNKLLPVHFVTHAEAGGEEALLRQWLDVCMTDSGLLVAKQRLSKRPLLVAQMLEEWLNHYRRLAQMSNAPFSARPIPVQDYSSDGDSDDE
;
A
#
# COMPACT_ATOMS: atom_id res chain seq x y z
N MET A 1 -8.85 35.01 -13.89
CA MET A 1 -10.20 34.39 -13.88
C MET A 1 -10.33 33.64 -12.57
N HIS A 2 -11.29 34.01 -11.72
CA HIS A 2 -11.65 33.19 -10.56
C HIS A 2 -12.62 32.14 -11.05
N TYR A 3 -12.20 30.87 -11.05
CA TYR A 3 -13.07 29.74 -11.35
C TYR A 3 -13.97 29.49 -10.13
N SER A 4 -15.28 29.41 -10.35
CA SER A 4 -16.28 29.07 -9.33
C SER A 4 -17.30 28.10 -9.92
N LEU A 5 -17.74 27.15 -9.12
CA LEU A 5 -18.73 26.14 -9.47
C LEU A 5 -20.07 26.49 -8.82
N GLU A 6 -21.18 26.22 -9.51
CA GLU A 6 -22.52 26.32 -8.93
C GLU A 6 -22.76 25.17 -7.94
N GLU A 7 -23.61 25.39 -6.92
CA GLU A 7 -23.90 24.40 -5.87
C GLU A 7 -24.57 23.13 -6.44
N THR A 8 -25.37 23.29 -7.49
CA THR A 8 -25.97 22.18 -8.25
C THR A 8 -24.92 21.27 -8.86
N GLN A 9 -23.91 21.86 -9.52
CA GLN A 9 -22.82 21.11 -10.12
C GLN A 9 -22.00 20.36 -9.06
N TRP A 10 -21.72 21.00 -7.92
CA TRP A 10 -21.07 20.31 -6.79
C TRP A 10 -21.86 19.10 -6.31
N SER A 11 -23.18 19.22 -6.21
CA SER A 11 -24.05 18.13 -5.79
C SER A 11 -24.06 16.98 -6.80
N GLU A 12 -24.04 17.28 -8.10
CA GLU A 12 -24.00 16.28 -9.18
C GLU A 12 -22.66 15.54 -9.24
N ASP A 13 -21.55 16.27 -9.14
CA ASP A 13 -20.20 15.70 -9.09
C ASP A 13 -20.03 14.80 -7.86
N TRP A 14 -20.54 15.24 -6.70
CA TRP A 14 -20.56 14.44 -5.48
C TRP A 14 -21.39 13.16 -5.63
N ALA A 15 -22.61 13.27 -6.17
CA ALA A 15 -23.47 12.11 -6.41
C ALA A 15 -22.80 11.10 -7.36
N THR A 16 -22.09 11.58 -8.37
CA THR A 16 -21.32 10.76 -9.30
C THR A 16 -20.23 10.00 -8.57
N LEU A 17 -19.41 10.68 -7.76
CA LEU A 17 -18.36 10.06 -6.94
C LEU A 17 -18.90 8.96 -6.03
N VAL A 18 -19.99 9.24 -5.32
CA VAL A 18 -20.64 8.25 -4.44
C VAL A 18 -21.15 7.06 -5.25
N SER A 19 -21.70 7.28 -6.44
CA SER A 19 -22.22 6.19 -7.28
C SER A 19 -21.12 5.20 -7.70
N LEU A 20 -19.87 5.65 -7.91
CA LEU A 20 -18.74 4.78 -8.28
C LEU A 20 -18.50 3.68 -7.24
N ALA A 21 -18.59 4.02 -5.94
CA ALA A 21 -18.40 3.05 -4.86
C ALA A 21 -19.52 2.01 -4.75
N THR A 22 -20.70 2.29 -5.32
CA THR A 22 -21.86 1.37 -5.28
C THR A 22 -21.88 0.39 -6.45
N ARG A 23 -21.08 0.63 -7.49
CA ARG A 23 -21.05 -0.15 -8.72
C ARG A 23 -19.84 -1.08 -8.75
N PRO A 24 -20.03 -2.41 -8.66
CA PRO A 24 -18.93 -3.36 -8.76
C PRO A 24 -18.10 -3.15 -10.03
N GLY A 25 -16.78 -3.25 -9.91
CA GLY A 25 -15.84 -3.10 -11.03
C GLY A 25 -15.59 -1.66 -11.50
N SER A 26 -16.27 -0.66 -10.94
CA SER A 26 -16.03 0.74 -11.31
C SER A 26 -14.69 1.25 -10.79
N SER A 27 -14.00 2.03 -11.61
CA SER A 27 -12.77 2.74 -11.21
C SER A 27 -13.07 3.77 -10.14
N LEU A 28 -12.32 3.72 -9.04
CA LEU A 28 -12.46 4.64 -7.91
C LEU A 28 -11.44 5.78 -8.01
N GLU A 29 -11.79 6.92 -7.40
CA GLU A 29 -10.97 8.13 -7.35
C GLU A 29 -10.23 8.35 -6.02
N GLN A 30 -9.40 9.39 -5.93
CA GLN A 30 -8.54 9.70 -4.77
C GLN A 30 -9.35 9.85 -3.47
N LEU A 31 -10.57 10.38 -3.56
CA LEU A 31 -11.47 10.51 -2.42
C LEU A 31 -11.81 9.15 -1.79
N HIS A 32 -11.90 8.09 -2.58
CA HIS A 32 -12.15 6.75 -2.08
C HIS A 32 -10.94 6.20 -1.32
N VAL A 33 -9.72 6.55 -1.72
CA VAL A 33 -8.51 6.22 -0.96
C VAL A 33 -8.50 6.96 0.38
N PHE A 34 -8.89 8.24 0.38
CA PHE A 34 -9.06 9.02 1.61
C PHE A 34 -10.11 8.41 2.53
N ALA A 35 -11.30 8.07 2.00
CA ALA A 35 -12.35 7.38 2.76
C ALA A 35 -11.87 6.03 3.31
N LEU A 36 -11.16 5.23 2.51
CA LEU A 36 -10.59 3.96 2.93
C LEU A 36 -9.60 4.13 4.09
N ALA A 37 -8.75 5.18 4.08
CA ALA A 37 -7.84 5.47 5.18
C ALA A 37 -8.60 5.68 6.51
N HIS A 38 -9.79 6.29 6.47
CA HIS A 38 -10.66 6.48 7.63
C HIS A 38 -11.31 5.18 8.08
N VAL A 39 -11.81 4.35 7.14
CA VAL A 39 -12.37 3.03 7.44
C VAL A 39 -11.33 2.15 8.14
N LEU A 40 -10.09 2.16 7.65
CA LEU A 40 -8.99 1.42 8.24
C LEU A 40 -8.41 2.09 9.51
N ARG A 41 -8.75 3.36 9.76
CA ARG A 41 -8.12 4.22 10.78
C ARG A 41 -6.60 4.20 10.67
N ARG A 42 -6.09 4.20 9.44
CA ARG A 42 -4.68 3.92 9.13
C ARG A 42 -4.28 4.70 7.89
N PRO A 43 -3.16 5.45 7.91
CA PRO A 43 -2.64 6.14 6.74
C PRO A 43 -2.35 5.20 5.57
N ILE A 44 -2.59 5.70 4.35
CA ILE A 44 -2.29 5.00 3.10
C ILE A 44 -1.27 5.83 2.32
N LEU A 45 -0.15 5.22 1.95
CA LEU A 45 0.87 5.78 1.07
C LEU A 45 0.67 5.20 -0.32
N VAL A 46 0.52 6.06 -1.33
CA VAL A 46 0.44 5.65 -2.72
C VAL A 46 1.68 6.15 -3.45
N TYR A 47 2.46 5.22 -3.99
CA TYR A 47 3.51 5.50 -4.95
C TYR A 47 2.95 5.26 -6.35
N GLY A 48 3.13 6.17 -7.29
CA GLY A 48 2.51 5.99 -8.58
C GLY A 48 3.05 6.89 -9.67
N VAL A 49 2.66 6.58 -10.90
CA VAL A 49 3.00 7.40 -12.06
C VAL A 49 2.29 8.75 -12.00
N LYS A 50 2.93 9.81 -12.51
CA LYS A 50 2.32 11.14 -12.63
C LYS A 50 1.22 11.16 -13.71
N TYR A 51 1.43 10.43 -14.80
CA TYR A 51 0.54 10.35 -15.95
C TYR A 51 0.02 8.93 -16.14
N VAL A 52 -1.26 8.80 -16.46
CA VAL A 52 -1.80 7.57 -17.01
C VAL A 52 -1.47 7.54 -18.50
N LYS A 53 -0.92 6.42 -18.96
CA LYS A 53 -0.52 6.22 -20.35
C LYS A 53 -1.49 5.30 -21.07
N SER A 54 -1.78 5.61 -22.33
CA SER A 54 -2.48 4.69 -23.25
C SER A 54 -1.61 3.46 -23.55
N PHE A 55 -2.20 2.45 -24.20
CA PHE A 55 -1.46 1.28 -24.70
C PHE A 55 -0.36 1.67 -25.72
N ARG A 56 -0.49 2.83 -26.37
CA ARG A 56 0.52 3.40 -27.28
C ARG A 56 1.60 4.21 -26.56
N GLY A 57 1.49 4.38 -25.24
CA GLY A 57 2.45 5.12 -24.41
C GLY A 57 2.19 6.62 -24.27
N GLU A 58 1.11 7.12 -24.87
CA GLU A 58 0.71 8.53 -24.86
C GLU A 58 0.07 8.91 -23.52
N ASP A 59 0.34 10.11 -23.04
CA ASP A 59 -0.25 10.60 -21.78
C ASP A 59 -1.72 10.97 -22.01
N ILE A 60 -2.63 10.22 -21.41
CA ILE A 60 -4.08 10.43 -21.54
C ILE A 60 -4.66 11.26 -20.40
N GLY A 61 -3.91 11.44 -19.32
CA GLY A 61 -4.34 12.22 -18.18
C GLY A 61 -3.38 12.15 -17.00
N TYR A 62 -3.64 12.99 -16.01
CA TYR A 62 -2.91 12.95 -14.74
C TYR A 62 -3.52 11.89 -13.83
N ALA A 63 -2.69 10.98 -13.30
CA ALA A 63 -3.13 9.99 -12.32
C ALA A 63 -3.52 10.64 -10.98
N ARG A 64 -2.71 11.62 -10.52
CA ARG A 64 -2.86 12.35 -9.24
C ARG A 64 -2.99 11.49 -7.98
N PHE A 65 -2.81 10.17 -8.06
CA PHE A 65 -2.94 9.29 -6.89
C PHE A 65 -1.71 9.30 -5.97
N GLN A 66 -0.50 9.55 -6.50
CA GLN A 66 0.72 9.56 -5.69
C GLN A 66 0.57 10.53 -4.51
N GLY A 67 0.91 10.08 -3.30
CA GLY A 67 0.85 10.89 -2.10
C GLY A 67 0.50 10.11 -0.84
N VAL A 68 0.23 10.86 0.21
CA VAL A 68 -0.16 10.35 1.52
C VAL A 68 -1.61 10.71 1.81
N TYR A 69 -2.40 9.71 2.20
CA TYR A 69 -3.79 9.85 2.59
C TYR A 69 -3.90 9.60 4.10
N LEU A 70 -4.19 10.66 4.85
CA LEU A 70 -4.29 10.62 6.30
C LEU A 70 -5.76 10.53 6.73
N PRO A 71 -6.09 9.79 7.80
CA PRO A 71 -7.45 9.72 8.32
C PRO A 71 -7.82 10.95 9.17
N LEU A 72 -7.74 12.14 8.57
CA LEU A 72 -7.81 13.46 9.23
C LEU A 72 -9.12 13.75 9.98
N LEU A 73 -10.21 13.03 9.66
CA LEU A 73 -11.51 13.20 10.32
C LEU A 73 -11.64 12.40 11.63
N TRP A 74 -10.59 11.67 12.02
CA TRP A 74 -10.50 10.99 13.32
C TRP A 74 -9.60 11.75 14.30
N ASP A 75 -9.70 11.44 15.59
CA ASP A 75 -8.65 11.80 16.53
C ASP A 75 -7.40 10.95 16.28
N ASN A 76 -6.22 11.56 16.31
CA ASN A 76 -4.95 10.86 16.06
C ASN A 76 -4.74 9.63 16.95
N SER A 77 -5.15 9.71 18.21
CA SER A 77 -5.05 8.61 19.18
C SER A 77 -5.92 7.40 18.84
N PHE A 78 -6.91 7.56 17.95
CA PHE A 78 -7.78 6.49 17.49
C PHE A 78 -7.24 5.77 16.24
N CYS A 79 -6.13 6.24 15.67
CA CYS A 79 -5.56 5.74 14.44
C CYS A 79 -4.24 4.99 14.63
N ILE A 80 -3.99 4.04 13.73
CA ILE A 80 -2.74 3.29 13.63
C ILE A 80 -1.73 4.14 12.84
N ARG A 81 -0.58 4.44 13.43
CA ARG A 81 0.48 5.23 12.79
C ARG A 81 1.36 4.47 11.78
N SER A 82 1.33 3.13 11.82
CA SER A 82 2.00 2.29 10.81
C SER A 82 1.17 2.34 9.52
N PRO A 83 1.69 2.79 8.36
CA PRO A 83 0.90 2.94 7.15
C PRO A 83 0.72 1.63 6.34
N VAL A 84 -0.22 1.65 5.39
CA VAL A 84 -0.28 0.70 4.25
C VAL A 84 0.34 1.36 3.02
N ALA A 85 1.03 0.60 2.17
CA ALA A 85 1.63 1.09 0.93
C ALA A 85 0.97 0.46 -0.29
N LEU A 86 0.64 1.29 -1.28
CA LEU A 86 0.07 0.90 -2.56
C LEU A 86 0.91 1.46 -3.71
N GLY A 87 1.00 0.69 -4.79
CA GLY A 87 1.52 1.11 -6.08
C GLY A 87 0.37 1.44 -7.01
N TYR A 88 0.47 2.51 -7.79
CA TYR A 88 -0.51 2.88 -8.81
C TYR A 88 0.15 3.01 -10.19
N THR A 89 -0.22 2.13 -11.12
CA THR A 89 0.28 2.13 -12.49
C THR A 89 -0.84 1.75 -13.47
N ARG A 90 -0.93 2.47 -14.60
CA ARG A 90 -1.86 2.15 -15.71
C ARG A 90 -3.32 1.92 -15.26
N GLY A 91 -3.83 2.71 -14.32
CA GLY A 91 -5.21 2.56 -13.83
C GLY A 91 -5.39 1.50 -12.74
N HIS A 92 -4.34 0.81 -12.31
CA HIS A 92 -4.40 -0.32 -11.40
C HIS A 92 -3.67 -0.06 -10.08
N PHE A 93 -4.22 -0.57 -8.98
CA PHE A 93 -3.60 -0.55 -7.66
C PHE A 93 -3.00 -1.91 -7.29
N SER A 94 -1.79 -1.90 -6.75
CA SER A 94 -1.14 -3.11 -6.24
C SER A 94 -0.68 -2.89 -4.80
N ALA A 95 -0.85 -3.89 -3.94
CA ALA A 95 -0.28 -3.84 -2.59
C ALA A 95 1.25 -3.90 -2.66
N LEU A 96 1.93 -2.97 -1.98
CA LEU A 96 3.38 -3.00 -1.86
C LEU A 96 3.73 -3.55 -0.48
N VAL A 97 4.21 -4.79 -0.47
CA VAL A 97 4.56 -5.53 0.74
C VAL A 97 6.06 -5.78 0.78
N ALA A 98 6.67 -5.58 1.94
CA ALA A 98 8.07 -5.92 2.15
C ALA A 98 8.21 -7.43 2.39
N ILE A 99 9.37 -7.97 2.02
CA ILE A 99 9.76 -9.34 2.38
C ILE A 99 9.99 -9.37 3.90
N GLU A 100 9.39 -10.33 4.58
CA GLU A 100 9.67 -10.56 5.99
C GLU A 100 11.11 -11.05 6.16
N PRO A 101 11.91 -10.42 7.05
CA PRO A 101 13.25 -10.90 7.32
C PRO A 101 13.22 -12.32 7.84
N GLU A 102 14.25 -13.10 7.50
CA GLU A 102 14.38 -14.47 7.97
C GLU A 102 14.41 -14.47 9.52
N PRO A 103 13.63 -15.34 10.19
CA PRO A 103 13.71 -15.43 11.63
C PRO A 103 15.16 -15.74 12.03
N PRO A 104 15.68 -15.12 13.10
CA PRO A 104 17.03 -15.40 13.55
C PRO A 104 17.17 -16.91 13.78
N HIS A 105 18.23 -17.49 13.20
CA HIS A 105 18.54 -18.90 13.35
C HIS A 105 18.61 -19.23 14.86
N PRO A 106 18.03 -20.34 15.33
CA PRO A 106 18.09 -20.69 16.74
C PRO A 106 19.56 -20.86 17.14
N GLN A 107 20.12 -19.85 17.82
CA GLN A 107 21.46 -19.93 18.36
C GLN A 107 21.47 -20.98 19.49
N PRO A 108 22.51 -21.82 19.58
CA PRO A 108 22.64 -22.77 20.68
C PRO A 108 22.63 -22.02 22.02
N PRO A 109 22.11 -22.64 23.10
CA PRO A 109 21.88 -21.99 24.39
C PRO A 109 23.20 -21.78 25.17
N SER A 110 24.09 -20.92 24.66
CA SER A 110 25.25 -20.47 25.43
C SER A 110 25.56 -19.00 25.22
N ALA A 111 25.64 -18.30 26.36
CA ALA A 111 26.15 -16.95 26.60
C ALA A 111 25.17 -15.77 26.46
N SER A 112 24.79 -15.25 27.64
CA SER A 112 24.16 -13.95 27.93
C SER A 112 22.80 -13.65 27.28
N THR A 113 21.75 -14.11 27.94
CA THR A 113 20.36 -13.69 27.69
C THR A 113 20.15 -12.24 28.17
N THR A 114 20.53 -11.25 27.36
CA THR A 114 19.70 -10.05 27.32
C THR A 114 18.35 -10.48 26.76
N PRO A 115 17.20 -10.16 27.39
CA PRO A 115 15.91 -10.48 26.79
C PRO A 115 15.90 -9.85 25.40
N HIS A 116 15.96 -10.70 24.37
CA HIS A 116 15.79 -10.25 23.00
C HIS A 116 14.43 -9.59 22.98
N SER A 117 14.41 -8.26 23.05
CA SER A 117 13.25 -7.45 22.73
C SER A 117 12.70 -8.07 21.45
N HIS A 118 11.43 -8.48 21.48
CA HIS A 118 10.73 -8.92 20.28
C HIS A 118 10.77 -7.73 19.31
N SER A 119 11.86 -7.63 18.56
CA SER A 119 12.15 -6.54 17.66
C SER A 119 11.16 -6.68 16.53
N LEU A 120 10.01 -6.03 16.69
CA LEU A 120 9.02 -5.92 15.62
C LEU A 120 9.75 -5.37 14.41
N HIS A 121 9.76 -6.15 13.33
CA HIS A 121 10.42 -5.75 12.10
C HIS A 121 9.81 -4.44 11.60
N VAL A 122 10.70 -3.49 11.26
CA VAL A 122 10.33 -2.17 10.79
C VAL A 122 10.80 -2.02 9.36
N ASN A 123 9.86 -1.79 8.45
CA ASN A 123 10.15 -1.36 7.08
C ASN A 123 10.13 0.16 7.02
N PHE A 124 10.93 0.73 6.13
CA PHE A 124 11.01 2.18 5.92
C PHE A 124 10.41 2.52 4.56
N LEU A 125 9.38 3.37 4.57
CA LEU A 125 8.68 3.81 3.39
C LEU A 125 9.02 5.28 3.11
N PRO A 126 9.65 5.61 1.97
CA PRO A 126 9.99 6.99 1.62
C PRO A 126 8.77 7.91 1.62
N LEU A 127 8.89 9.07 2.27
CA LEU A 127 7.90 10.16 2.23
C LEU A 127 8.27 11.24 1.21
N VAL A 128 9.30 10.98 0.41
CA VAL A 128 9.78 11.83 -0.68
C VAL A 128 9.79 11.04 -1.98
N ASP A 129 9.75 11.73 -3.11
CA ASP A 129 10.01 11.16 -4.42
C ASP A 129 11.52 11.06 -4.73
N HIS A 130 11.84 10.58 -5.94
CA HIS A 130 13.21 10.42 -6.41
C HIS A 130 14.01 11.74 -6.52
N ASP A 131 13.35 12.89 -6.57
CA ASP A 131 13.97 14.22 -6.58
C ASP A 131 14.11 14.80 -5.16
N ASN A 132 13.89 13.98 -4.12
CA ASN A 132 13.82 14.38 -2.71
C ASN A 132 12.71 15.39 -2.40
N LYS A 133 11.67 15.48 -3.24
CA LYS A 133 10.52 16.33 -2.96
C LYS A 133 9.52 15.57 -2.10
N LEU A 134 8.98 16.23 -1.08
CA LEU A 134 7.94 15.66 -0.21
C LEU A 134 6.74 15.20 -1.03
N LEU A 135 6.27 13.98 -0.76
CA LEU A 135 5.03 13.47 -1.34
C LEU A 135 3.85 14.36 -0.93
N PRO A 136 2.90 14.64 -1.83
CA PRO A 136 1.75 15.47 -1.48
C PRO A 136 0.90 14.78 -0.42
N VAL A 137 0.42 15.55 0.55
CA VAL A 137 -0.60 15.09 1.51
C VAL A 137 -1.96 15.49 0.94
N HIS A 138 -2.81 14.51 0.67
CA HIS A 138 -4.10 14.73 0.03
C HIS A 138 -5.14 15.23 1.03
N PHE A 139 -6.08 16.05 0.54
CA PHE A 139 -7.24 16.56 1.28
C PHE A 139 -6.91 17.37 2.54
N VAL A 140 -5.75 18.04 2.56
CA VAL A 140 -5.43 19.04 3.59
C VAL A 140 -6.31 20.28 3.44
N THR A 141 -6.71 20.85 4.57
CA THR A 141 -7.41 22.13 4.60
C THR A 141 -6.48 23.29 4.29
N HIS A 142 -7.04 24.47 4.00
CA HIS A 142 -6.23 25.67 3.78
C HIS A 142 -5.39 26.06 5.01
N ALA A 143 -5.86 25.74 6.22
CA ALA A 143 -5.13 26.01 7.46
C ALA A 143 -3.93 25.06 7.66
N GLU A 144 -3.97 23.86 7.07
CA GLU A 144 -2.90 22.86 7.17
C GLU A 144 -1.87 22.97 6.02
N ALA A 145 -2.21 23.69 4.95
CA ALA A 145 -1.35 23.89 3.79
C ALA A 145 -0.03 24.58 4.20
N GLY A 146 1.10 24.04 3.73
CA GLY A 146 2.45 24.47 4.10
C GLY A 146 2.99 23.87 5.40
N GLY A 147 2.17 23.10 6.14
CA GLY A 147 2.53 22.39 7.37
C GLY A 147 2.64 20.86 7.19
N GLU A 148 2.76 20.37 5.96
CA GLU A 148 2.57 18.96 5.61
C GLU A 148 3.56 18.04 6.34
N GLU A 149 4.81 18.43 6.52
CA GLU A 149 5.78 17.62 7.28
C GLU A 149 5.37 17.46 8.75
N ALA A 150 4.91 18.54 9.39
CA ALA A 150 4.43 18.49 10.77
C ALA A 150 3.21 17.59 10.88
N LEU A 151 2.30 17.67 9.91
CA LEU A 151 1.13 16.81 9.81
C LEU A 151 1.56 15.33 9.66
N LEU A 152 2.51 15.02 8.77
CA LEU A 152 3.04 13.66 8.63
C LEU A 152 3.62 13.14 9.95
N ARG A 153 4.38 13.94 10.69
CA ARG A 153 4.94 13.57 12.00
C ARG A 153 3.88 13.37 13.08
N GLN A 154 2.73 14.04 12.96
CA GLN A 154 1.60 13.81 13.84
C GLN A 154 0.92 12.47 13.52
N TRP A 155 0.78 12.10 12.26
CA TRP A 155 -0.04 10.95 11.84
C TRP A 155 0.73 9.65 11.57
N LEU A 156 2.05 9.73 11.41
CA LEU A 156 2.93 8.61 11.11
C LEU A 156 4.09 8.56 12.11
N ASP A 157 4.69 7.38 12.24
CA ASP A 157 5.99 7.25 12.91
C ASP A 157 7.10 7.61 11.93
N VAL A 158 7.47 8.89 11.87
CA VAL A 158 8.44 9.41 10.90
C VAL A 158 9.86 9.43 11.47
N CYS A 159 10.86 9.09 10.65
CA CYS A 159 12.27 9.37 10.95
C CYS A 159 13.04 9.81 9.69
N MET A 160 14.28 10.24 9.89
CA MET A 160 15.24 10.42 8.81
C MET A 160 16.22 9.26 8.79
N THR A 161 16.59 8.79 7.60
CA THR A 161 17.71 7.87 7.42
C THR A 161 19.04 8.61 7.61
N ASP A 162 20.14 7.88 7.76
CA ASP A 162 21.49 8.46 7.84
C ASP A 162 21.86 9.27 6.58
N SER A 163 21.28 8.90 5.44
CA SER A 163 21.40 9.62 4.17
C SER A 163 20.50 10.86 4.05
N GLY A 164 19.71 11.18 5.08
CA GLY A 164 18.83 12.35 5.11
C GLY A 164 17.45 12.15 4.45
N LEU A 165 17.04 10.91 4.15
CA LEU A 165 15.73 10.65 3.55
C LEU A 165 14.64 10.62 4.62
N LEU A 166 13.57 11.37 4.41
CA LEU A 166 12.39 11.32 5.28
C LEU A 166 11.58 10.05 4.97
N VAL A 167 11.33 9.23 6.00
CA VAL A 167 10.67 7.93 5.85
C VAL A 167 9.61 7.71 6.94
N ALA A 168 8.53 7.01 6.59
CA ALA A 168 7.58 6.46 7.55
C ALA A 168 7.99 5.05 7.96
N LYS A 169 7.90 4.76 9.26
CA LYS A 169 8.13 3.42 9.82
C LYS A 169 6.85 2.60 9.68
N GLN A 170 6.91 1.55 8.88
CA GLN A 170 5.90 0.52 8.84
C GLN A 170 6.31 -0.63 9.77
N ARG A 171 5.71 -0.69 10.96
CA ARG A 171 5.92 -1.79 11.91
C ARG A 171 5.05 -2.98 11.53
N LEU A 172 5.67 -4.15 11.43
CA LEU A 172 4.97 -5.43 11.27
C LEU A 172 4.40 -5.87 12.62
N SER A 173 3.09 -6.06 12.69
CA SER A 173 2.40 -6.62 13.85
C SER A 173 2.36 -8.14 13.78
N LYS A 174 2.10 -8.80 14.91
CA LYS A 174 1.83 -10.24 14.92
C LYS A 174 0.70 -10.55 13.93
N ARG A 175 0.96 -11.48 13.02
CA ARG A 175 0.01 -11.88 12.00
C ARG A 175 -1.24 -12.50 12.65
N PRO A 176 -2.46 -12.14 12.24
CA PRO A 176 -3.68 -12.82 12.67
C PRO A 176 -3.60 -14.32 12.37
N LEU A 177 -4.16 -15.15 13.25
CA LEU A 177 -3.99 -16.61 13.18
C LEU A 177 -4.45 -17.18 11.83
N LEU A 178 -5.62 -16.78 11.34
CA LEU A 178 -6.15 -17.27 10.06
C LEU A 178 -5.26 -16.88 8.88
N VAL A 179 -4.72 -15.67 8.88
CA VAL A 179 -3.79 -15.22 7.83
C VAL A 179 -2.47 -16.00 7.91
N ALA A 180 -2.01 -16.32 9.13
CA ALA A 180 -0.81 -17.14 9.33
C ALA A 180 -1.00 -18.57 8.85
N GLN A 181 -2.15 -19.18 9.15
CA GLN A 181 -2.51 -20.52 8.69
C GLN A 181 -2.61 -20.56 7.17
N MET A 182 -3.34 -19.61 6.56
CA MET A 182 -3.47 -19.51 5.11
C MET A 182 -2.10 -19.38 4.42
N LEU A 183 -1.21 -18.52 4.93
CA LEU A 183 0.13 -18.38 4.36
C LEU A 183 0.95 -19.67 4.51
N GLU A 184 0.87 -20.33 5.66
CA GLU A 184 1.62 -21.55 5.92
C GLU A 184 1.13 -22.70 5.02
N GLU A 185 -0.18 -22.82 4.77
CA GLU A 185 -0.74 -23.76 3.81
C GLU A 185 -0.25 -23.49 2.38
N TRP A 186 -0.27 -22.23 1.96
CA TRP A 186 0.25 -21.79 0.68
C TRP A 186 1.75 -22.11 0.54
N LEU A 187 2.58 -21.76 1.52
CA LEU A 187 4.01 -22.08 1.53
C LEU A 187 4.26 -23.59 1.48
N ASN A 188 3.50 -24.38 2.25
CA ASN A 188 3.64 -25.83 2.28
C ASN A 188 3.30 -26.48 0.93
N HIS A 189 2.38 -25.91 0.15
CA HIS A 189 2.14 -26.35 -1.22
C HIS A 189 3.42 -26.26 -2.07
N TYR A 190 4.11 -25.10 -2.08
CA TYR A 190 5.34 -24.93 -2.85
C TYR A 190 6.52 -25.74 -2.31
N ARG A 191 6.64 -25.90 -0.98
CA ARG A 191 7.66 -26.78 -0.38
C ARG A 191 7.50 -28.22 -0.86
N ARG A 192 6.26 -28.72 -0.95
CA ARG A 192 5.98 -30.07 -1.49
C ARG A 192 6.34 -30.19 -2.97
N LEU A 193 5.98 -29.20 -3.79
CA LEU A 193 6.33 -29.18 -5.22
C LEU A 193 7.86 -29.24 -5.42
N ALA A 194 8.62 -28.47 -4.65
CA ALA A 194 10.09 -28.46 -4.73
C ALA A 194 10.73 -29.79 -4.28
N GLN A 195 10.14 -30.49 -3.31
CA GLN A 195 10.60 -31.81 -2.89
C GLN A 195 10.35 -32.88 -3.97
N MET A 196 9.20 -32.80 -4.65
CA MET A 196 8.85 -33.73 -5.74
C MET A 196 9.74 -33.53 -6.96
N SER A 197 10.11 -32.29 -7.30
CA SER A 197 11.02 -32.01 -8.43
C SER A 197 12.45 -32.48 -8.19
N ASN A 198 12.90 -32.55 -6.93
CA ASN A 198 14.26 -32.91 -6.55
C ASN A 198 14.42 -34.41 -6.22
N ALA A 199 13.35 -35.21 -6.32
CA ALA A 199 13.42 -36.65 -6.06
C ALA A 199 14.04 -37.39 -7.27
N PRO A 200 15.09 -38.21 -7.09
CA PRO A 200 15.86 -38.83 -8.18
C PRO A 200 15.08 -39.83 -9.07
N PHE A 201 13.81 -40.12 -8.78
CA PHE A 201 12.96 -41.06 -9.51
C PHE A 201 11.64 -40.47 -10.04
N SER A 202 11.46 -39.15 -10.01
CA SER A 202 10.22 -38.51 -10.46
C SER A 202 10.23 -38.20 -11.97
N ALA A 203 10.13 -39.22 -12.82
CA ALA A 203 9.93 -39.08 -14.27
C ALA A 203 8.44 -38.94 -14.64
N ARG A 204 7.72 -37.99 -14.03
CA ARG A 204 6.41 -37.56 -14.53
C ARG A 204 6.38 -36.04 -14.70
N PRO A 205 6.05 -35.51 -15.88
CA PRO A 205 5.84 -34.08 -16.06
C PRO A 205 4.71 -33.65 -15.14
N ILE A 206 4.98 -32.67 -14.28
CA ILE A 206 3.95 -31.98 -13.51
C ILE A 206 3.09 -31.22 -14.54
N PRO A 207 1.75 -31.36 -14.54
CA PRO A 207 0.93 -30.43 -15.31
C PRO A 207 1.13 -29.07 -14.67
N VAL A 208 1.87 -28.20 -15.35
CA VAL A 208 1.90 -26.77 -15.03
C VAL A 208 0.47 -26.31 -15.28
N GLN A 209 -0.31 -26.21 -14.21
CA GLN A 209 -1.54 -25.44 -14.25
C GLN A 209 -1.07 -23.99 -14.27
N ASP A 210 -0.77 -23.50 -15.47
CA ASP A 210 -0.57 -22.08 -15.72
C ASP A 210 -1.83 -21.40 -15.17
N TYR A 211 -1.67 -20.66 -14.08
CA TYR A 211 -2.60 -19.61 -13.75
C TYR A 211 -2.39 -18.53 -14.81
N SER A 212 -2.94 -18.77 -16.00
CA SER A 212 -2.99 -17.77 -17.05
C SER A 212 -3.91 -16.67 -16.55
N SER A 213 -3.30 -15.52 -16.26
CA SER A 213 -3.99 -14.25 -16.09
C SER A 213 -4.37 -13.72 -17.48
N ASP A 214 -5.03 -14.53 -18.30
CA ASP A 214 -5.71 -14.00 -19.47
C ASP A 214 -6.94 -13.27 -18.95
N GLY A 215 -6.85 -11.94 -18.98
CA GLY A 215 -7.96 -11.08 -18.62
C GLY A 215 -9.18 -11.42 -19.46
N ASP A 216 -10.35 -11.36 -18.83
CA ASP A 216 -11.65 -11.38 -19.49
C ASP A 216 -11.56 -10.59 -20.80
N SER A 217 -11.66 -11.30 -21.92
CA SER A 217 -12.01 -10.68 -23.19
C SER A 217 -13.45 -10.21 -23.06
N ASP A 218 -13.64 -8.89 -23.11
CA ASP A 218 -14.95 -8.27 -23.28
C ASP A 218 -15.58 -8.78 -24.59
N ASP A 219 -16.41 -9.80 -24.48
CA ASP A 219 -17.48 -10.11 -25.43
C ASP A 219 -18.80 -9.80 -24.75
N GLU A 220 -19.32 -8.58 -24.98
CA GLU A 220 -20.70 -8.24 -25.41
C GLU A 220 -20.94 -6.72 -25.38
#